data_AF-A0A2V5MY32-F1
#
_entry.id   AF-A0A2V5MY32-F1
#
_cell.length_a   1.000
_cell.length_b   1.000
_cell.length_c   1.000
_cell.angle_alpha   90.00
_cell.angle_beta   90.00
_cell.angle_gamma   90.00
#
_symmetry.space_group_name_H-M   'P 1'
#
loop_
_entity.id
_entity.type
_entity.pdbx_description
1 polymer ?
#
loop_
_entity_poly.entity_id
_entity_poly.type
_entity_poly.pdbx_seq_one_letter_code
_entity_poly.pdbx_strand_id
1 'polypeptide(L)'
;MLIPIFRLTELSLLVWPFVLIIDVLAIVLAIATATLLPIIAVLVLTFIAVGAWLLRIPTELTGLPTALLVLAGFAIFFFVAVSCACRRLIAPGTRAPNLFGNITDPANLSVQLPALSATLPFLLLIMVALQLPLANPLPIFGLGLLLVILLLGMSEIFSLDVLPAVALVSVLGLEHTWHFEHFDATRATPPLIWYLGFYALFTIFPFVFHKRFAGKTVPWATAALAGPLQFYLIYQLVRTAYPSGVPGLVPAAFAMPALLGLFVLLKRTPLTSQARNAQLALFGGAALFFITLIFPIQFDRQWITVGWALEGAALCWLFHRVPHPGLRLAGVGLLIVVFVRLALNPAVLSYHPRAVSPIFNWYLYTYGIGTACLFVAARLLAPPRNRVLGHNVRPLLYTLGTLLAFFTVNIEIADYFSTPGVAALTFQFSGNFARDMSYSIAWALFALLLLIVGIQKRIAATRYAGLALLGITVVKLFFHDLSQLDQLYRIGAFIAVAVIAIVASFLYQRFLAVATKNNEANTAVSPAP
;
A
#
# COMPACT_ATOMS: atom_id res chain seq x y z
N MET A 1 -41.11 -28.32 12.50
CA MET A 1 -42.04 -27.19 12.71
C MET A 1 -41.78 -25.96 11.83
N LEU A 2 -40.78 -25.95 10.93
CA LEU A 2 -40.53 -24.80 10.02
C LEU A 2 -41.39 -24.77 8.74
N ILE A 3 -41.96 -25.90 8.34
CA ILE A 3 -42.77 -26.02 7.10
C ILE A 3 -43.97 -25.03 7.04
N PRO A 4 -44.70 -24.74 8.14
CA PRO A 4 -45.78 -23.75 8.14
C PRO A 4 -45.28 -22.31 7.92
N ILE A 5 -44.07 -21.98 8.38
CA ILE A 5 -43.46 -20.65 8.23
C ILE A 5 -43.23 -20.33 6.75
N PHE A 6 -42.93 -21.34 5.94
CA PHE A 6 -42.79 -21.22 4.49
C PHE A 6 -44.12 -21.19 3.71
N ARG A 7 -45.27 -21.30 4.38
CA ARG A 7 -46.61 -21.25 3.76
C ARG A 7 -47.43 -20.01 4.11
N LEU A 8 -46.96 -19.18 5.04
CA LEU A 8 -47.64 -17.94 5.41
C LEU A 8 -47.34 -16.85 4.38
N THR A 9 -48.40 -16.31 3.77
CA THR A 9 -48.34 -15.22 2.77
C THR A 9 -48.29 -13.83 3.40
N GLU A 10 -48.62 -13.68 4.69
CA GLU A 10 -48.61 -12.40 5.40
C GLU A 10 -47.65 -12.39 6.61
N LEU A 11 -47.07 -11.21 6.84
CA LEU A 11 -46.13 -10.84 7.91
C LEU A 11 -46.74 -11.01 9.31
N SER A 12 -46.78 -12.23 9.85
CA SER A 12 -47.20 -12.43 11.24
C SER A 12 -46.01 -12.34 12.20
N LEU A 13 -45.94 -11.21 12.94
CA LEU A 13 -44.94 -10.97 13.99
C LEU A 13 -44.97 -12.05 15.09
N LEU A 14 -46.09 -12.78 15.20
CA LEU A 14 -46.31 -13.87 16.15
C LEU A 14 -45.39 -15.09 15.95
N VAL A 15 -44.79 -15.29 14.77
CA VAL A 15 -43.93 -16.46 14.50
C VAL A 15 -42.58 -16.37 15.24
N TRP A 16 -42.04 -15.16 15.38
CA TRP A 16 -40.67 -14.95 15.90
C TRP A 16 -40.51 -15.27 17.39
N PRO A 17 -41.46 -14.96 18.28
CA PRO A 17 -41.41 -15.41 19.68
C PRO A 17 -41.31 -16.94 19.83
N PHE A 18 -41.98 -17.72 18.97
CA PHE A 18 -41.87 -19.19 19.01
C PHE A 18 -40.49 -19.68 18.58
N VAL A 19 -39.88 -19.04 17.58
CA VAL A 19 -38.49 -19.32 17.18
C VAL A 19 -37.55 -19.01 18.35
N LEU A 20 -37.72 -17.87 19.01
CA LEU A 20 -36.89 -17.49 20.16
C LEU A 20 -37.04 -18.47 21.34
N ILE A 21 -38.24 -19.02 21.60
CA ILE A 21 -38.43 -20.07 22.61
C ILE A 21 -37.65 -21.35 22.26
N ILE A 22 -37.67 -21.75 20.98
CA ILE A 22 -36.88 -22.90 20.50
C ILE A 22 -35.39 -22.64 20.70
N ASP A 23 -34.93 -21.41 20.42
CA ASP A 23 -33.53 -21.03 20.59
C ASP A 23 -33.10 -21.04 22.07
N VAL A 24 -33.96 -20.56 22.98
CA VAL A 24 -33.72 -20.65 24.43
C VAL A 24 -33.65 -22.12 24.88
N LEU A 25 -34.55 -22.98 24.40
CA LEU A 25 -34.55 -24.40 24.73
C LEU A 25 -33.26 -25.10 24.27
N ALA A 26 -32.76 -24.74 23.09
CA ALA A 26 -31.50 -25.27 22.57
C ALA A 26 -30.29 -24.83 23.39
N ILE A 27 -30.27 -23.59 23.91
CA ILE A 27 -29.23 -23.13 24.82
C ILE A 27 -29.28 -23.91 26.14
N VAL A 28 -30.48 -24.11 26.71
CA VAL A 28 -30.65 -24.92 27.93
C VAL A 28 -30.15 -26.35 27.70
N LEU A 29 -30.49 -26.95 26.57
CA LEU A 29 -30.02 -28.28 26.19
C LEU A 29 -28.50 -28.33 26.02
N ALA A 30 -27.90 -27.31 25.40
CA ALA A 30 -26.45 -27.21 25.26
C ALA A 30 -25.73 -27.13 26.62
N ILE A 31 -26.28 -26.35 27.55
CA ILE A 31 -25.74 -26.27 28.92
C ILE A 31 -25.91 -27.61 29.65
N ALA A 32 -27.07 -28.24 29.54
CA ALA A 32 -27.36 -29.52 30.20
C ALA A 32 -26.51 -30.68 29.66
N THR A 33 -26.24 -30.69 28.35
CA THR A 33 -25.43 -31.74 27.69
C THR A 33 -23.94 -31.43 27.69
N ALA A 34 -23.53 -30.25 28.15
CA ALA A 34 -22.17 -29.72 28.02
C ALA A 34 -21.62 -29.73 26.58
N THR A 35 -22.50 -29.60 25.58
CA THR A 35 -22.12 -29.58 24.15
C THR A 35 -22.58 -28.29 23.49
N LEU A 36 -21.77 -27.76 22.56
CA LEU A 36 -22.12 -26.56 21.78
C LEU A 36 -22.97 -26.86 20.54
N LEU A 37 -23.17 -28.15 20.22
CA LEU A 37 -23.86 -28.61 19.01
C LEU A 37 -25.31 -28.09 18.90
N PRO A 38 -26.13 -28.08 19.98
CA PRO A 38 -27.50 -27.56 19.89
C PRO A 38 -27.54 -26.07 19.54
N ILE A 39 -26.59 -25.27 20.06
CA ILE A 39 -26.50 -23.84 19.77
C ILE A 39 -26.11 -23.61 18.31
N ILE A 40 -25.13 -24.36 17.80
CA ILE A 40 -24.70 -24.26 16.39
C ILE A 40 -25.85 -24.64 15.45
N ALA A 41 -26.54 -25.75 15.75
CA ALA A 41 -27.64 -26.23 14.94
C ALA A 41 -28.76 -25.18 14.83
N VAL A 42 -29.14 -24.57 15.95
CA VAL A 42 -30.19 -23.57 15.96
C VAL A 42 -29.74 -22.23 15.35
N LEU A 43 -28.50 -21.81 15.57
CA LEU A 43 -27.94 -20.63 14.90
C LEU A 43 -28.01 -20.75 13.37
N VAL A 44 -27.57 -21.88 12.83
CA VAL A 44 -27.60 -22.16 11.37
C VAL A 44 -29.05 -22.25 10.89
N LEU A 45 -29.93 -22.91 11.63
CA LEU A 45 -31.33 -23.06 11.29
C LEU A 45 -32.03 -21.70 11.22
N THR A 46 -31.82 -20.83 12.21
CA THR A 46 -32.42 -19.49 12.27
C THR A 46 -31.85 -18.60 11.17
N PHE A 47 -30.54 -18.69 10.86
CA PHE A 47 -29.95 -17.99 9.72
C PHE A 47 -30.58 -18.42 8.38
N ILE A 48 -30.72 -19.73 8.15
CA ILE A 48 -31.36 -20.26 6.92
C ILE A 48 -32.83 -19.84 6.85
N ALA A 49 -33.56 -19.92 7.97
CA ALA A 49 -34.96 -19.55 8.04
C ALA A 49 -35.17 -18.06 7.72
N VAL A 50 -34.40 -17.18 8.34
CA VAL A 50 -34.46 -15.72 8.10
C VAL A 50 -34.00 -15.38 6.68
N GLY A 51 -32.94 -16.04 6.18
CA GLY A 51 -32.45 -15.83 4.81
C GLY A 51 -33.45 -16.27 3.74
N ALA A 52 -34.03 -17.47 3.89
CA ALA A 52 -35.05 -17.97 2.98
C ALA A 52 -36.35 -17.15 3.05
N TRP A 53 -36.65 -16.59 4.23
CA TRP A 53 -37.76 -15.66 4.40
C TRP A 53 -37.53 -14.35 3.65
N LEU A 54 -36.35 -13.74 3.79
CA LEU A 54 -35.97 -12.51 3.09
C LEU A 54 -36.09 -12.63 1.57
N LEU A 55 -35.64 -13.76 0.99
CA LEU A 55 -35.76 -14.05 -0.45
C LEU A 55 -37.20 -14.05 -0.99
N ARG A 56 -38.21 -14.15 -0.12
CA ARG A 56 -39.64 -14.20 -0.51
C ARG A 56 -40.39 -12.89 -0.26
N ILE A 57 -39.77 -11.89 0.38
CA ILE A 57 -40.44 -10.63 0.68
C ILE A 57 -40.71 -9.89 -0.65
N PRO A 58 -41.95 -9.42 -0.90
CA PRO A 58 -42.24 -8.57 -2.05
C PRO A 58 -41.32 -7.34 -2.03
N THR A 59 -40.91 -6.82 -3.19
CA THR A 59 -40.00 -5.66 -3.29
C THR A 59 -40.55 -4.34 -2.68
N GLU A 60 -41.76 -4.37 -2.15
CA GLU A 60 -42.44 -3.31 -1.40
C GLU A 60 -41.86 -3.16 0.03
N LEU A 61 -41.57 -1.94 0.46
CA LEU A 61 -40.93 -1.61 1.75
C LEU A 61 -41.78 -1.90 3.02
N THR A 62 -42.96 -2.52 2.88
CA THR A 62 -44.02 -2.58 3.89
C THR A 62 -43.70 -3.44 5.14
N GLY A 63 -42.56 -4.14 5.18
CA GLY A 63 -42.14 -4.98 6.32
C GLY A 63 -40.72 -4.72 6.86
N LEU A 64 -39.99 -3.74 6.31
CA LEU A 64 -38.56 -3.56 6.61
C LEU A 64 -38.24 -3.21 8.08
N PRO A 65 -38.95 -2.31 8.77
CA PRO A 65 -38.66 -2.00 10.17
C PRO A 65 -38.79 -3.22 11.07
N THR A 66 -39.82 -4.03 10.84
CA THR A 66 -40.07 -5.28 11.58
C THR A 66 -38.96 -6.30 11.30
N ALA A 67 -38.56 -6.46 10.04
CA ALA A 67 -37.46 -7.33 9.63
C ALA A 67 -36.14 -6.96 10.34
N LEU A 68 -35.82 -5.66 10.38
CA LEU A 68 -34.60 -5.16 11.03
C LEU A 68 -34.64 -5.33 12.55
N LEU A 69 -35.81 -5.13 13.18
CA LEU A 69 -35.96 -5.34 14.62
C LEU A 69 -35.78 -6.82 14.99
N VAL A 70 -36.42 -7.72 14.23
CA VAL A 70 -36.26 -9.17 14.39
C VAL A 70 -34.80 -9.56 14.23
N LEU A 71 -34.14 -9.08 13.17
CA LEU A 71 -32.74 -9.33 12.91
C LEU A 71 -31.85 -8.84 14.06
N ALA A 72 -32.09 -7.63 14.56
CA ALA A 72 -31.38 -7.06 15.70
C ALA A 72 -31.53 -7.92 16.96
N GLY A 73 -32.76 -8.34 17.26
CA GLY A 73 -33.06 -9.16 18.43
C GLY A 73 -32.36 -10.51 18.40
N PHE A 74 -32.47 -11.25 17.29
CA PHE A 74 -31.79 -12.54 17.14
C PHE A 74 -30.27 -12.39 17.11
N ALA A 75 -29.74 -11.36 16.47
CA ALA A 75 -28.31 -11.08 16.43
C ALA A 75 -27.71 -10.91 17.83
N ILE A 76 -28.32 -10.05 18.65
CA ILE A 76 -27.90 -9.81 20.03
C ILE A 76 -28.02 -11.11 20.84
N PHE A 77 -29.17 -11.79 20.73
CA PHE A 77 -29.45 -13.00 21.48
C PHE A 77 -28.43 -14.11 21.19
N PHE A 78 -28.23 -14.47 19.92
CA PHE A 78 -27.28 -15.53 19.56
C PHE A 78 -25.85 -15.15 19.91
N PHE A 79 -25.44 -13.91 19.65
CA PHE A 79 -24.07 -13.51 19.93
C PHE A 79 -23.76 -13.57 21.44
N VAL A 80 -24.65 -13.06 22.28
CA VAL A 80 -24.50 -13.11 23.74
C VAL A 80 -24.58 -14.55 24.26
N ALA A 81 -25.55 -15.34 23.76
CA ALA A 81 -25.72 -16.73 24.15
C ALA A 81 -24.49 -17.58 23.80
N VAL A 82 -23.98 -17.48 22.58
CA VAL A 82 -22.80 -18.21 22.10
C VAL A 82 -21.56 -17.79 22.90
N SER A 83 -21.36 -16.50 23.13
CA SER A 83 -20.21 -15.99 23.89
C SER A 83 -20.23 -16.47 25.35
N CYS A 84 -21.41 -16.45 25.99
CA CYS A 84 -21.59 -16.92 27.36
C CYS A 84 -21.43 -18.44 27.46
N ALA A 85 -22.02 -19.20 26.52
CA ALA A 85 -21.93 -20.65 26.47
C ALA A 85 -20.48 -21.11 26.24
N CYS A 86 -19.75 -20.49 25.31
CA CYS A 86 -18.34 -20.80 25.08
C CYS A 86 -17.51 -20.61 26.35
N ARG A 87 -17.73 -19.53 27.11
CA ARG A 87 -16.99 -19.28 28.35
C ARG A 87 -17.32 -20.27 29.48
N ARG A 88 -18.57 -20.74 29.53
CA ARG A 88 -19.01 -21.71 30.56
C ARG A 88 -18.60 -23.15 30.23
N LEU A 89 -18.65 -23.52 28.96
CA LEU A 89 -18.48 -24.90 28.51
C LEU A 89 -17.05 -25.23 28.10
N ILE A 90 -16.26 -24.23 27.71
CA ILE A 90 -14.87 -24.43 27.29
C ILE A 90 -13.94 -24.00 28.43
N ALA A 91 -13.21 -24.95 28.99
CA ALA A 91 -12.19 -24.67 29.98
C ALA A 91 -11.06 -23.82 29.37
N PRO A 92 -10.48 -22.86 30.11
CA PRO A 92 -9.35 -22.07 29.62
C PRO A 92 -8.17 -23.00 29.31
N GLY A 93 -7.83 -23.09 28.03
CA GLY A 93 -6.68 -23.86 27.55
C GLY A 93 -5.35 -23.16 27.89
N THR A 94 -4.27 -23.93 27.91
CA THR A 94 -2.90 -23.41 28.13
C THR A 94 -2.35 -22.65 26.93
N ARG A 95 -3.00 -22.74 25.76
CA ARG A 95 -2.56 -22.14 24.49
C ARG A 95 -3.52 -21.04 24.05
N ALA A 96 -2.97 -19.99 23.45
CA ALA A 96 -3.77 -18.89 22.91
C ALA A 96 -4.64 -19.40 21.74
N PRO A 97 -5.96 -19.11 21.73
CA PRO A 97 -6.86 -19.55 20.69
C PRO A 97 -6.60 -18.80 19.37
N ASN A 98 -6.80 -19.49 18.25
CA ASN A 98 -6.59 -18.93 16.91
C ASN A 98 -7.87 -19.01 16.07
N LEU A 99 -8.25 -17.90 15.43
CA LEU A 99 -9.44 -17.83 14.57
C LEU A 99 -9.37 -18.80 13.39
N PHE A 100 -8.18 -19.01 12.81
CA PHE A 100 -8.00 -19.90 11.65
C PHE A 100 -7.43 -21.28 12.04
N GLY A 101 -7.53 -21.64 13.32
CA GLY A 101 -7.12 -22.95 13.82
C GLY A 101 -8.10 -24.07 13.48
N ASN A 102 -7.75 -25.29 13.87
CA ASN A 102 -8.59 -26.46 13.64
C ASN A 102 -9.94 -26.33 14.39
N ILE A 103 -11.04 -26.63 13.70
CA ILE A 103 -12.42 -26.48 14.17
C ILE A 103 -12.77 -27.52 15.25
N THR A 104 -12.02 -28.62 15.34
CA THR A 104 -12.22 -29.62 16.39
C THR A 104 -11.56 -29.25 17.72
N ASP A 105 -10.72 -28.22 17.75
CA ASP A 105 -10.04 -27.76 18.96
C ASP A 105 -10.96 -26.86 19.80
N PRO A 106 -11.31 -27.26 21.04
CA PRO A 106 -12.17 -26.47 21.92
C PRO A 106 -11.64 -25.05 22.14
N ALA A 107 -10.32 -24.86 22.20
CA ALA A 107 -9.74 -23.54 22.39
C ALA A 107 -10.05 -22.61 21.20
N ASN A 108 -9.90 -23.09 19.96
CA ASN A 108 -10.19 -22.27 18.77
C ASN A 108 -11.70 -22.00 18.61
N LEU A 109 -12.54 -22.99 18.94
CA LEU A 109 -14.00 -22.84 18.92
C LEU A 109 -14.49 -21.70 19.83
N SER A 110 -13.78 -21.45 20.95
CA SER A 110 -14.12 -20.36 21.88
C SER A 110 -14.06 -18.96 21.26
N VAL A 111 -13.32 -18.79 20.15
CA VAL A 111 -13.20 -17.51 19.42
C VAL A 111 -13.92 -17.58 18.07
N GLN A 112 -13.86 -18.73 17.38
CA GLN A 112 -14.50 -18.94 16.08
C GLN A 112 -16.03 -18.83 16.16
N LEU A 113 -16.66 -19.43 17.18
CA LEU A 113 -18.13 -19.45 17.28
C LEU A 113 -18.71 -18.06 17.56
N PRO A 114 -18.19 -17.26 18.53
CA PRO A 114 -18.61 -15.87 18.67
C PRO A 114 -18.38 -15.05 17.40
N ALA A 115 -17.23 -15.21 16.74
CA ALA A 115 -16.95 -14.51 15.49
C ALA A 115 -17.95 -14.87 14.38
N LEU A 116 -18.28 -16.16 14.20
CA LEU A 116 -19.29 -16.60 13.24
C LEU A 116 -20.66 -16.02 13.59
N SER A 117 -21.09 -16.15 14.84
CA SER A 117 -22.35 -15.57 15.32
C SER A 117 -22.42 -14.05 15.14
N ALA A 118 -21.29 -13.35 15.21
CA ALA A 118 -21.18 -11.92 14.96
C ALA A 118 -21.36 -11.55 13.49
N THR A 119 -20.86 -12.38 12.57
CA THR A 119 -20.91 -12.10 11.12
C THR A 119 -22.28 -12.37 10.51
N LEU A 120 -23.04 -13.37 10.99
CA LEU A 120 -24.33 -13.78 10.41
C LEU A 120 -25.35 -12.63 10.31
N PRO A 121 -25.53 -11.77 11.34
CA PRO A 121 -26.41 -10.60 11.24
C PRO A 121 -26.02 -9.63 10.12
N PHE A 122 -24.72 -9.42 9.90
CA PHE A 122 -24.24 -8.57 8.81
C PHE A 122 -24.47 -9.22 7.45
N LEU A 123 -24.33 -10.54 7.32
CA LEU A 123 -24.68 -11.25 6.09
C LEU A 123 -26.16 -11.11 5.75
N LEU A 124 -27.04 -11.19 6.74
CA LEU A 124 -28.47 -10.95 6.55
C LEU A 124 -28.74 -9.48 6.17
N LEU A 125 -28.07 -8.51 6.79
CA LEU A 125 -28.16 -7.10 6.39
C LEU A 125 -27.66 -6.83 4.96
N ILE A 126 -26.57 -7.48 4.56
CA ILE A 126 -26.05 -7.43 3.19
C ILE A 126 -27.09 -7.99 2.22
N MET A 127 -27.73 -9.10 2.59
CA MET A 127 -28.79 -9.70 1.77
C MET A 127 -30.02 -8.80 1.64
N VAL A 128 -30.40 -8.11 2.74
CA VAL A 128 -31.45 -7.07 2.74
C VAL A 128 -31.08 -5.95 1.77
N ALA A 129 -29.82 -5.47 1.83
CA ALA A 129 -29.33 -4.44 0.94
C ALA A 129 -29.45 -4.89 -0.53
N LEU A 130 -28.97 -6.08 -0.88
CA LEU A 130 -29.03 -6.60 -2.26
C LEU A 130 -30.46 -6.74 -2.83
N GLN A 131 -31.46 -7.00 -1.99
CA GLN A 131 -32.80 -7.37 -2.45
C GLN A 131 -33.78 -6.19 -2.51
N LEU A 132 -33.63 -5.20 -1.64
CA LEU A 132 -34.60 -4.11 -1.50
C LEU A 132 -34.08 -2.81 -2.12
N PRO A 133 -34.92 -1.99 -2.78
CA PRO A 133 -34.52 -0.72 -3.37
C PRO A 133 -34.34 0.37 -2.30
N LEU A 134 -33.21 0.33 -1.60
CA LEU A 134 -32.95 1.08 -0.37
C LEU A 134 -32.24 2.40 -0.64
N ALA A 135 -32.98 3.39 -1.12
CA ALA A 135 -32.42 4.71 -1.40
C ALA A 135 -31.91 5.45 -0.14
N ASN A 136 -32.42 5.14 1.05
CA ASN A 136 -31.96 5.73 2.32
C ASN A 136 -31.11 4.70 3.10
N PRO A 137 -29.83 4.99 3.37
CA PRO A 137 -28.95 4.06 4.09
C PRO A 137 -29.28 3.93 5.59
N LEU A 138 -30.03 4.87 6.16
CA LEU A 138 -30.22 5.02 7.61
C LEU A 138 -30.66 3.74 8.34
N PRO A 139 -31.66 2.96 7.89
CA PRO A 139 -32.15 1.81 8.65
C PRO A 139 -31.11 0.69 8.78
N ILE A 140 -30.36 0.46 7.70
CA ILE A 140 -29.38 -0.63 7.60
C ILE A 140 -28.06 -0.25 8.25
N PHE A 141 -27.58 0.97 8.02
CA PHE A 141 -26.38 1.46 8.68
C PHE A 141 -26.61 1.74 10.16
N GLY A 142 -27.82 2.14 10.56
CA GLY A 142 -28.21 2.26 11.97
C GLY A 142 -28.13 0.92 12.70
N LEU A 143 -28.68 -0.16 12.11
CA LEU A 143 -28.54 -1.49 12.70
C LEU A 143 -27.09 -1.99 12.64
N GLY A 144 -26.39 -1.76 11.52
CA GLY A 144 -24.96 -2.05 11.39
C GLY A 144 -24.12 -1.40 12.49
N LEU A 145 -24.41 -0.13 12.82
CA LEU A 145 -23.76 0.59 13.92
C LEU A 145 -24.04 -0.04 15.27
N LEU A 146 -25.28 -0.41 15.55
CA LEU A 146 -25.64 -1.08 16.80
C LEU A 146 -24.88 -2.41 16.94
N LEU A 147 -24.80 -3.19 15.86
CA LEU A 147 -24.04 -4.44 15.81
C LEU A 147 -22.54 -4.19 16.00
N VAL A 148 -21.96 -3.17 15.34
CA VAL A 148 -20.54 -2.81 15.55
C VAL A 148 -20.30 -2.41 17.00
N ILE A 149 -21.13 -1.55 17.60
CA ILE A 149 -21.00 -1.13 19.01
C ILE A 149 -21.09 -2.34 19.94
N LEU A 150 -22.03 -3.26 19.68
CA LEU A 150 -22.15 -4.51 20.42
C LEU A 150 -20.85 -5.31 20.34
N LEU A 151 -20.30 -5.53 19.14
CA LEU A 151 -19.08 -6.31 18.95
C LEU A 151 -17.85 -5.66 19.59
N LEU A 152 -17.73 -4.33 19.50
CA LEU A 152 -16.66 -3.57 20.14
C LEU A 152 -16.78 -3.57 21.66
N GLY A 153 -17.98 -3.38 22.21
CA GLY A 153 -18.24 -3.46 23.64
C GLY A 153 -17.97 -4.86 24.19
N MET A 154 -18.31 -5.90 23.43
CA MET A 154 -18.07 -7.29 23.82
C MET A 154 -16.62 -7.71 23.67
N SER A 155 -15.88 -7.14 22.71
CA SER A 155 -14.41 -7.25 22.64
C SER A 155 -13.77 -6.75 23.93
N GLU A 156 -14.31 -5.66 24.50
CA GLU A 156 -13.85 -5.10 25.75
C GLU A 156 -14.20 -5.98 26.96
N ILE A 157 -15.45 -6.44 27.05
CA ILE A 157 -15.97 -7.21 28.19
C ILE A 157 -15.38 -8.62 28.23
N PHE A 158 -15.30 -9.29 27.08
CA PHE A 158 -14.83 -10.67 26.97
C PHE A 158 -13.37 -10.80 26.56
N SER A 159 -12.65 -9.67 26.36
CA SER A 159 -11.24 -9.66 25.93
C SER A 159 -10.96 -10.42 24.62
N LEU A 160 -11.94 -10.44 23.71
CA LEU A 160 -11.85 -11.08 22.41
C LEU A 160 -11.26 -10.11 21.38
N ASP A 161 -9.98 -10.27 21.06
CA ASP A 161 -9.20 -9.31 20.26
C ASP A 161 -9.54 -9.26 18.79
N VAL A 162 -10.20 -10.32 18.31
CA VAL A 162 -10.54 -10.54 16.90
C VAL A 162 -11.84 -9.82 16.51
N LEU A 163 -12.73 -9.57 17.47
CA LEU A 163 -14.04 -8.99 17.21
C LEU A 163 -14.00 -7.61 16.52
N PRO A 164 -13.07 -6.67 16.84
CA PRO A 164 -12.97 -5.41 16.11
C PRO A 164 -12.65 -5.63 14.62
N ALA A 165 -11.77 -6.58 14.29
CA ALA A 165 -11.44 -6.90 12.91
C ALA A 165 -12.63 -7.53 12.17
N VAL A 166 -13.35 -8.44 12.82
CA VAL A 166 -14.58 -9.03 12.28
C VAL A 166 -15.63 -7.95 12.02
N ALA A 167 -15.87 -7.08 13.00
CA ALA A 167 -16.82 -5.97 12.88
C ALA A 167 -16.45 -5.02 11.72
N LEU A 168 -15.16 -4.69 11.56
CA LEU A 168 -14.68 -3.85 10.47
C LEU A 168 -14.94 -4.50 9.11
N VAL A 169 -14.57 -5.76 8.93
CA VAL A 169 -14.79 -6.48 7.66
C VAL A 169 -16.28 -6.61 7.35
N SER A 170 -17.09 -6.92 8.37
CA SER A 170 -18.54 -7.08 8.20
C SER A 170 -19.24 -5.77 7.83
N VAL A 171 -18.88 -4.64 8.46
CA VAL A 171 -19.47 -3.35 8.10
C VAL A 171 -18.96 -2.86 6.74
N LEU A 172 -17.69 -3.09 6.41
CA LEU A 172 -17.15 -2.77 5.08
C LEU A 172 -17.93 -3.51 4.00
N GLY A 173 -18.20 -4.80 4.18
CA GLY A 173 -19.02 -5.58 3.25
C GLY A 173 -20.40 -4.95 3.06
N LEU A 174 -21.06 -4.57 4.16
CA LEU A 174 -22.36 -3.90 4.13
C LEU A 174 -22.33 -2.55 3.39
N GLU A 175 -21.34 -1.71 3.69
CA GLU A 175 -21.19 -0.40 3.07
C GLU A 175 -20.87 -0.51 1.58
N HIS A 176 -20.02 -1.45 1.17
CA HIS A 176 -19.71 -1.71 -0.24
C HIS A 176 -20.96 -2.18 -0.98
N THR A 177 -21.68 -3.16 -0.45
CA THR A 177 -22.91 -3.65 -1.07
C THR A 177 -23.92 -2.52 -1.27
N TRP A 178 -24.20 -1.74 -0.24
CA TRP A 178 -25.15 -0.62 -0.37
C TRP A 178 -24.63 0.46 -1.35
N HIS A 179 -23.33 0.76 -1.34
CA HIS A 179 -22.75 1.76 -2.23
C HIS A 179 -22.92 1.38 -3.70
N PHE A 180 -22.63 0.14 -4.08
CA PHE A 180 -22.66 -0.25 -5.48
C PHE A 180 -24.09 -0.45 -6.01
N GLU A 181 -25.05 -0.80 -5.15
CA GLU A 181 -26.42 -1.09 -5.56
C GLU A 181 -27.36 0.14 -5.48
N HIS A 182 -27.16 1.03 -4.50
CA HIS A 182 -28.14 2.10 -4.20
C HIS A 182 -27.56 3.51 -4.20
N PHE A 183 -26.26 3.69 -4.40
CA PHE A 183 -25.67 5.02 -4.31
C PHE A 183 -26.19 5.98 -5.39
N ASP A 184 -26.62 7.15 -4.94
CA ASP A 184 -27.12 8.23 -5.76
C ASP A 184 -26.35 9.51 -5.39
N ALA A 185 -25.63 10.07 -6.36
CA ALA A 185 -24.78 11.25 -6.17
C ALA A 185 -25.56 12.48 -5.71
N THR A 186 -26.86 12.57 -6.01
CA THR A 186 -27.72 13.69 -5.57
C THR A 186 -27.95 13.70 -4.06
N ARG A 187 -27.82 12.54 -3.39
CA ARG A 187 -28.03 12.34 -1.94
C ARG A 187 -26.79 11.74 -1.28
N ALA A 188 -25.64 12.32 -1.56
CA ALA A 188 -24.36 11.80 -1.08
C ALA A 188 -24.03 12.14 0.40
N THR A 189 -24.66 13.17 0.99
CA THR A 189 -24.35 13.60 2.36
C THR A 189 -24.65 12.51 3.41
N PRO A 190 -25.82 11.85 3.42
CA PRO A 190 -26.12 10.81 4.41
C PRO A 190 -25.14 9.63 4.40
N PRO A 191 -24.82 8.97 3.27
CA PRO A 191 -23.84 7.89 3.27
C PRO A 191 -22.43 8.37 3.62
N LEU A 192 -22.04 9.59 3.25
CA LEU A 192 -20.75 10.16 3.65
C LEU A 192 -20.62 10.27 5.18
N ILE A 193 -21.65 10.78 5.86
CA ILE A 193 -21.66 10.89 7.33
C ILE A 193 -21.52 9.49 7.95
N TRP A 194 -22.21 8.49 7.40
CA TRP A 194 -22.12 7.11 7.89
C TRP A 194 -20.72 6.52 7.72
N TYR A 195 -20.12 6.62 6.53
CA TYR A 195 -18.78 6.09 6.27
C TYR A 195 -17.73 6.77 7.18
N LEU A 196 -17.84 8.09 7.37
CA LEU A 196 -16.97 8.83 8.29
C LEU A 196 -17.22 8.44 9.75
N GLY A 197 -18.48 8.18 10.12
CA GLY A 197 -18.87 7.72 11.45
C GLY A 197 -18.26 6.37 11.79
N PHE A 198 -18.37 5.38 10.90
CA PHE A 198 -17.74 4.08 11.07
C PHE A 198 -16.21 4.19 11.12
N TYR A 199 -15.62 4.94 10.18
CA TYR A 199 -14.18 5.20 10.20
C TYR A 199 -13.70 5.81 11.53
N ALA A 200 -14.40 6.83 12.04
CA ALA A 200 -14.09 7.47 13.31
C ALA A 200 -14.24 6.48 14.49
N LEU A 201 -15.32 5.69 14.51
CA LEU A 201 -15.58 4.70 15.54
C LEU A 201 -14.42 3.70 15.67
N PHE A 202 -14.00 3.07 14.57
CA PHE A 202 -12.89 2.12 14.59
C PHE A 202 -11.55 2.77 14.91
N THR A 203 -11.30 3.98 14.39
CA THR A 203 -10.05 4.70 14.64
C THR A 203 -9.92 5.08 16.12
N ILE A 204 -11.00 5.54 16.76
CA ILE A 204 -11.01 6.04 18.14
C ILE A 204 -11.05 4.90 19.16
N PHE A 205 -11.70 3.77 18.84
CA PHE A 205 -11.94 2.65 19.76
C PHE A 205 -10.73 2.22 20.62
N PRO A 206 -9.56 1.86 20.06
CA PRO A 206 -8.43 1.42 20.89
C PRO A 206 -7.84 2.53 21.76
N PHE A 207 -8.05 3.81 21.43
CA PHE A 207 -7.59 4.94 22.25
C PHE A 207 -8.48 5.18 23.47
N VAL A 208 -9.80 4.97 23.34
CA VAL A 208 -10.74 5.07 24.48
C VAL A 208 -10.43 4.00 25.52
N PHE A 209 -10.19 2.77 25.07
CA PHE A 209 -9.91 1.63 25.94
C PHE A 209 -8.41 1.30 26.02
N HIS A 210 -7.55 2.32 25.96
CA HIS A 210 -6.09 2.15 25.85
C HIS A 210 -5.50 1.21 26.92
N LYS A 211 -5.94 1.32 28.18
CA LYS A 211 -5.43 0.48 29.28
C LYS A 211 -5.61 -1.02 29.03
N ARG A 212 -6.71 -1.42 28.40
CA ARG A 212 -7.03 -2.83 28.12
C ARG A 212 -6.35 -3.34 26.85
N PHE A 213 -6.11 -2.47 25.89
CA PHE A 213 -5.56 -2.84 24.58
C PHE A 213 -4.08 -2.47 24.38
N ALA A 214 -3.41 -1.86 25.35
CA ALA A 214 -2.01 -1.41 25.22
C ALA A 214 -1.05 -2.53 24.81
N GLY A 215 -1.25 -3.75 25.31
CA GLY A 215 -0.42 -4.92 24.99
C GLY A 215 -0.88 -5.71 23.76
N LYS A 216 -1.96 -5.30 23.09
CA LYS A 216 -2.60 -6.07 22.02
C LYS A 216 -2.30 -5.45 20.67
N THR A 217 -2.25 -6.27 19.60
CA THR A 217 -1.95 -5.78 18.24
C THR A 217 -3.20 -5.68 17.37
N VAL A 218 -4.13 -6.63 17.48
CA VAL A 218 -5.28 -6.72 16.57
C VAL A 218 -6.18 -5.47 16.62
N PRO A 219 -6.62 -4.95 17.79
CA PRO A 219 -7.46 -3.75 17.82
C PRO A 219 -6.79 -2.50 17.24
N TRP A 220 -5.46 -2.38 17.40
CA TRP A 220 -4.68 -1.29 16.82
C TRP A 220 -4.48 -1.46 15.31
N ALA A 221 -4.30 -2.70 14.84
CA ALA A 221 -4.26 -3.01 13.42
C ALA A 221 -5.60 -2.71 12.74
N THR A 222 -6.72 -3.08 13.37
CA THR A 222 -8.07 -2.72 12.91
C THR A 222 -8.22 -1.21 12.79
N ALA A 223 -7.83 -0.43 13.81
CA ALA A 223 -7.93 1.02 13.77
C ALA A 223 -7.05 1.66 12.68
N ALA A 224 -5.82 1.16 12.51
CA ALA A 224 -4.92 1.66 11.47
C ALA A 224 -5.39 1.29 10.05
N LEU A 225 -5.99 0.11 9.87
CA LEU A 225 -6.50 -0.38 8.58
C LEU A 225 -7.89 0.18 8.23
N ALA A 226 -8.66 0.65 9.22
CA ALA A 226 -9.98 1.25 8.98
C ALA A 226 -9.91 2.40 7.97
N GLY A 227 -8.88 3.24 8.04
CA GLY A 227 -8.65 4.31 7.07
C GLY A 227 -8.48 3.77 5.65
N PRO A 228 -7.40 3.03 5.34
CA PRO A 228 -7.15 2.51 4.00
C PRO A 228 -8.31 1.71 3.40
N LEU A 229 -9.02 0.93 4.22
CA LEU A 229 -10.16 0.12 3.77
C LEU A 229 -11.39 0.98 3.46
N GLN A 230 -11.69 2.00 4.27
CA GLN A 230 -12.84 2.89 4.04
C GLN A 230 -12.58 3.92 2.94
N PHE A 231 -11.31 4.26 2.70
CA PHE A 231 -10.91 5.35 1.82
C PHE A 231 -11.50 5.21 0.42
N TYR A 232 -11.54 4.00 -0.12
CA TYR A 232 -12.06 3.76 -1.48
C TYR A 232 -13.50 4.27 -1.64
N LEU A 233 -14.41 3.89 -0.73
CA LEU A 233 -15.82 4.31 -0.76
C LEU A 233 -15.97 5.82 -0.58
N ILE A 234 -15.26 6.39 0.40
CA ILE A 234 -15.33 7.83 0.69
C ILE A 234 -14.77 8.64 -0.48
N TYR A 235 -13.65 8.21 -1.06
CA TYR A 235 -13.05 8.89 -2.20
C TYR A 235 -13.94 8.81 -3.45
N GLN A 236 -14.51 7.63 -3.76
CA GLN A 236 -15.44 7.47 -4.87
C GLN A 236 -16.68 8.38 -4.69
N LEU A 237 -17.26 8.39 -3.49
CA LEU A 237 -18.40 9.24 -3.16
C LEU A 237 -18.06 10.73 -3.33
N VAL A 238 -16.97 11.20 -2.71
CA VAL A 238 -16.58 12.62 -2.78
C VAL A 238 -16.28 13.02 -4.22
N ARG A 239 -15.59 12.17 -4.98
CA ARG A 239 -15.25 12.45 -6.39
C ARG A 239 -16.49 12.58 -7.28
N THR A 240 -17.54 11.79 -7.02
CA THR A 240 -18.76 11.75 -7.84
C THR A 240 -19.75 12.84 -7.44
N ALA A 241 -19.94 13.07 -6.14
CA ALA A 241 -20.94 14.00 -5.63
C ALA A 241 -20.43 15.42 -5.37
N TYR A 242 -19.14 15.57 -5.05
CA TYR A 242 -18.50 16.86 -4.76
C TYR A 242 -17.22 17.04 -5.59
N PRO A 243 -17.33 17.23 -6.93
CA PRO A 243 -16.18 17.47 -7.77
C PRO A 243 -15.39 18.67 -7.27
N SER A 244 -14.13 18.46 -6.89
CA SER A 244 -13.23 19.52 -6.42
C SER A 244 -12.05 19.66 -7.36
N GLY A 245 -11.51 20.88 -7.48
CA GLY A 245 -10.26 21.13 -8.22
C GLY A 245 -9.00 20.60 -7.50
N VAL A 246 -9.15 20.10 -6.26
CA VAL A 246 -8.04 19.64 -5.41
C VAL A 246 -8.37 18.27 -4.80
N PRO A 247 -8.51 17.20 -5.60
CA PRO A 247 -8.91 15.88 -5.12
C PRO A 247 -7.93 15.28 -4.10
N GLY A 248 -6.68 15.76 -4.05
CA GLY A 248 -5.66 15.35 -3.08
C GLY A 248 -5.96 15.75 -1.63
N LEU A 249 -6.95 16.61 -1.39
CA LEU A 249 -7.38 16.96 -0.02
C LEU A 249 -7.98 15.75 0.71
N VAL A 250 -8.63 14.82 0.00
CA VAL A 250 -9.24 13.64 0.62
C VAL A 250 -8.19 12.73 1.27
N PRO A 251 -7.15 12.23 0.56
CA PRO A 251 -6.10 11.45 1.22
C PRO A 251 -5.34 12.26 2.28
N ALA A 252 -5.14 13.57 2.08
CA ALA A 252 -4.52 14.43 3.10
C ALA A 252 -5.34 14.47 4.40
N ALA A 253 -6.67 14.56 4.31
CA ALA A 253 -7.56 14.50 5.47
C ALA A 253 -7.47 13.16 6.21
N PHE A 254 -7.33 12.04 5.48
CA PHE A 254 -7.14 10.71 6.08
C PHE A 254 -5.76 10.50 6.71
N ALA A 255 -4.74 11.22 6.25
CA ALA A 255 -3.43 11.20 6.90
C ALA A 255 -3.49 11.78 8.33
N MET A 256 -4.40 12.74 8.59
CA MET A 256 -4.45 13.47 9.87
C MET A 256 -4.79 12.56 11.07
N PRO A 257 -5.87 11.75 11.07
CA PRO A 257 -6.14 10.82 12.16
C PRO A 257 -5.03 9.78 12.36
N ALA A 258 -4.40 9.31 11.28
CA ALA A 258 -3.28 8.36 11.37
C ALA A 258 -2.04 9.00 12.04
N LEU A 259 -1.69 10.23 11.66
CA LEU A 259 -0.61 11.01 12.28
C LEU A 259 -0.92 11.36 13.74
N LEU A 260 -2.17 11.75 14.05
CA LEU A 260 -2.60 12.03 15.41
C LEU A 260 -2.52 10.77 16.28
N GLY A 261 -2.98 9.63 15.76
CA GLY A 261 -2.88 8.34 16.42
C GLY A 261 -1.43 7.94 16.70
N LEU A 262 -0.54 8.12 15.71
CA LEU A 262 0.90 7.92 15.87
C LEU A 262 1.48 8.82 16.97
N PHE A 263 1.13 10.11 16.98
CA PHE A 263 1.59 11.07 17.99
C PHE A 263 1.12 10.70 19.41
N VAL A 264 -0.15 10.31 19.56
CA VAL A 264 -0.71 9.87 20.84
C VAL A 264 0.01 8.60 21.33
N LEU A 265 0.26 7.63 20.45
CA LEU A 265 1.00 6.41 20.77
C LEU A 265 2.44 6.70 21.19
N LEU A 266 3.14 7.62 20.52
CA LEU A 266 4.49 8.03 20.91
C LEU A 266 4.54 8.62 22.32
N LYS A 267 3.49 9.36 22.73
CA LYS A 267 3.39 9.97 24.06
C LYS A 267 2.92 9.03 25.15
N ARG A 268 1.98 8.13 24.85
CA ARG A 268 1.30 7.31 25.86
C ARG A 268 1.89 5.92 26.05
N THR A 269 2.57 5.36 25.04
CA THR A 269 3.05 3.97 25.10
C THR A 269 4.49 3.91 25.61
N PRO A 270 4.76 3.24 26.75
CA PRO A 270 6.11 3.16 27.33
C PRO A 270 7.08 2.36 26.46
N LEU A 271 8.37 2.70 26.53
CA LEU A 271 9.46 2.07 25.76
C LEU A 271 9.56 0.55 25.99
N THR A 272 9.10 0.07 27.14
CA THR A 272 9.15 -1.34 27.57
C THR A 272 8.08 -2.23 26.93
N SER A 273 7.07 -1.66 26.26
CA SER A 273 6.00 -2.46 25.65
C SER A 273 6.46 -3.16 24.36
N GLN A 274 6.33 -4.49 24.33
CA GLN A 274 6.65 -5.32 23.17
C GLN A 274 5.81 -4.97 21.93
N ALA A 275 4.57 -4.50 22.11
CA ALA A 275 3.65 -4.15 21.03
C ALA A 275 3.89 -2.74 20.45
N ARG A 276 4.71 -1.90 21.12
CA ARG A 276 4.90 -0.49 20.75
C ARG A 276 5.39 -0.31 19.32
N ASN A 277 6.43 -1.04 18.92
CA ASN A 277 7.00 -0.90 17.58
C ASN A 277 6.00 -1.33 16.49
N ALA A 278 5.21 -2.37 16.74
CA ALA A 278 4.17 -2.82 15.81
C ALA A 278 3.06 -1.76 15.68
N GLN A 279 2.57 -1.20 16.79
CA GLN A 279 1.54 -0.16 16.80
C GLN A 279 2.02 1.12 16.08
N LEU A 280 3.24 1.56 16.35
CA LEU A 280 3.84 2.72 15.67
C LEU A 280 4.02 2.45 14.18
N ALA A 281 4.42 1.25 13.79
CA ALA A 281 4.55 0.87 12.39
C ALA A 281 3.19 0.84 11.66
N LEU A 282 2.13 0.40 12.33
CA LEU A 282 0.77 0.38 11.76
C LEU A 282 0.26 1.79 11.45
N PHE A 283 0.27 2.70 12.44
CA PHE A 283 -0.19 4.08 12.25
C PHE A 283 0.74 4.90 11.35
N GLY A 284 2.06 4.70 11.49
CA GLY A 284 3.04 5.31 10.59
C GLY A 284 2.89 4.82 9.15
N GLY A 285 2.60 3.52 8.96
CA GLY A 285 2.31 2.93 7.66
C GLY A 285 1.03 3.48 7.04
N ALA A 286 -0.05 3.59 7.80
CA ALA A 286 -1.31 4.19 7.34
C ALA A 286 -1.14 5.68 6.97
N ALA A 287 -0.44 6.46 7.80
CA ALA A 287 -0.13 7.85 7.51
C ALA A 287 0.70 7.99 6.23
N LEU A 288 1.75 7.16 6.10
CA LEU A 288 2.60 7.16 4.92
C LEU A 288 1.82 6.79 3.66
N PHE A 289 0.98 5.74 3.72
CA PHE A 289 0.11 5.33 2.63
C PHE A 289 -0.72 6.51 2.10
N PHE A 290 -1.37 7.26 2.99
CA PHE A 290 -2.17 8.41 2.58
C PHE A 290 -1.35 9.58 2.05
N ILE A 291 -0.21 9.89 2.65
CA ILE A 291 0.70 10.93 2.14
C ILE A 291 1.17 10.60 0.73
N THR A 292 1.61 9.36 0.50
CA THR A 292 2.03 8.89 -0.83
C THR A 292 0.88 8.94 -1.84
N LEU A 293 -0.36 8.71 -1.39
CA LEU A 293 -1.57 8.70 -2.22
C LEU A 293 -2.03 10.11 -2.63
N ILE A 294 -1.58 11.17 -1.95
CA ILE A 294 -1.85 12.56 -2.37
C ILE A 294 -1.34 12.79 -3.80
N PHE A 295 -0.16 12.28 -4.13
CA PHE A 295 0.47 12.54 -5.42
C PHE A 295 -0.31 12.00 -6.64
N PRO A 296 -0.63 10.69 -6.73
CA PRO A 296 -1.37 10.14 -7.87
C PRO A 296 -2.82 10.63 -7.95
N ILE A 297 -3.38 11.16 -6.86
CA ILE A 297 -4.73 11.70 -6.84
C ILE A 297 -4.76 13.17 -7.26
N GLN A 298 -3.80 13.98 -6.79
CA GLN A 298 -3.77 15.43 -7.03
C GLN A 298 -3.10 15.81 -8.35
N PHE A 299 -2.06 15.06 -8.74
CA PHE A 299 -1.19 15.43 -9.84
C PHE A 299 -1.28 14.40 -10.97
N ASP A 300 -1.00 14.86 -12.18
CA ASP A 300 -1.01 14.03 -13.38
C ASP A 300 0.41 13.74 -13.90
N ARG A 301 0.52 12.65 -14.67
CA ARG A 301 1.70 12.35 -15.51
C ARG A 301 3.01 12.39 -14.72
N GLN A 302 3.97 13.23 -15.10
CA GLN A 302 5.32 13.30 -14.55
C GLN A 302 5.36 13.81 -13.10
N TRP A 303 4.42 14.65 -12.70
CA TRP A 303 4.40 15.23 -11.35
C TRP A 303 4.17 14.17 -10.28
N ILE A 304 3.47 13.08 -10.60
CA ILE A 304 3.33 11.92 -9.72
C ILE A 304 4.72 11.30 -9.46
N THR A 305 5.52 11.12 -10.51
CA THR A 305 6.86 10.53 -10.40
C THR A 305 7.82 11.44 -9.63
N VAL A 306 7.76 12.75 -9.90
CA VAL A 306 8.57 13.76 -9.19
C VAL A 306 8.20 13.78 -7.70
N GLY A 307 6.91 13.77 -7.37
CA GLY A 307 6.41 13.71 -6.00
C GLY A 307 6.94 12.49 -5.25
N TRP A 308 6.81 11.29 -5.83
CA TRP A 308 7.32 10.06 -5.24
C TRP A 308 8.85 10.02 -5.13
N ALA A 309 9.58 10.62 -6.08
CA ALA A 309 11.03 10.71 -5.99
C ALA A 309 11.48 11.54 -4.78
N LEU A 310 10.87 12.73 -4.63
CA LEU A 310 11.13 13.64 -3.52
C LEU A 310 10.71 13.01 -2.19
N GLU A 311 9.54 12.37 -2.13
CA GLU A 311 9.07 11.64 -0.96
C GLU A 311 10.03 10.51 -0.58
N GLY A 312 10.50 9.70 -1.54
CA GLY A 312 11.43 8.61 -1.29
C GLY A 312 12.76 9.09 -0.68
N ALA A 313 13.29 10.20 -1.18
CA ALA A 313 14.47 10.86 -0.60
C ALA A 313 14.18 11.45 0.78
N ALA A 314 13.01 12.09 0.96
CA ALA A 314 12.58 12.66 2.23
C ALA A 314 12.40 11.59 3.32
N LEU A 315 11.91 10.39 2.98
CA LEU A 315 11.79 9.26 3.91
C LEU A 315 13.17 8.74 4.34
N CYS A 316 14.13 8.65 3.41
CA CYS A 316 15.51 8.31 3.72
C CYS A 316 16.16 9.36 4.64
N TRP A 317 15.81 10.63 4.47
CA TRP A 317 16.24 11.70 5.37
C TRP A 317 15.54 11.64 6.73
N LEU A 318 14.21 11.41 6.77
CA LEU A 318 13.42 11.32 7.99
C LEU A 318 13.90 10.19 8.91
N PHE A 319 14.40 9.10 8.32
CA PHE A 319 15.05 8.01 9.05
C PHE A 319 16.22 8.49 9.95
N HIS A 320 16.86 9.62 9.63
CA HIS A 320 17.92 10.20 10.46
C HIS A 320 17.39 10.75 11.79
N ARG A 321 16.13 11.18 11.82
CA ARG A 321 15.46 11.72 13.01
C ARG A 321 14.66 10.66 13.73
N VAL A 322 14.04 9.75 12.99
CA VAL A 322 13.22 8.66 13.51
C VAL A 322 13.78 7.34 12.96
N PRO A 323 14.65 6.62 13.69
CA PRO A 323 15.36 5.45 13.18
C PRO A 323 14.48 4.20 13.13
N HIS A 324 13.38 4.25 12.37
CA HIS A 324 12.48 3.12 12.15
C HIS A 324 12.79 2.41 10.82
N PRO A 325 12.99 1.07 10.81
CA PRO A 325 13.40 0.34 9.61
C PRO A 325 12.39 0.45 8.46
N GLY A 326 11.10 0.62 8.77
CA GLY A 326 10.04 0.79 7.78
C GLY A 326 10.19 2.04 6.92
N LEU A 327 10.70 3.16 7.45
CA LEU A 327 10.89 4.40 6.68
C LEU A 327 11.94 4.22 5.58
N ARG A 328 13.01 3.50 5.91
CA ARG A 328 14.07 3.19 4.95
C ARG A 328 13.58 2.20 3.89
N LEU A 329 12.81 1.18 4.28
CA LEU A 329 12.22 0.23 3.34
C LEU A 329 11.28 0.95 2.36
N ALA A 330 10.37 1.77 2.88
CA ALA A 330 9.42 2.53 2.06
C ALA A 330 10.13 3.54 1.16
N GLY A 331 11.10 4.30 1.67
CA GLY A 331 11.86 5.27 0.87
C GLY A 331 12.63 4.61 -0.27
N VAL A 332 13.33 3.50 -0.01
CA VAL A 332 14.05 2.76 -1.05
C VAL A 332 13.08 2.10 -2.04
N GLY A 333 11.99 1.50 -1.55
CA GLY A 333 10.96 0.90 -2.39
C GLY A 333 10.34 1.92 -3.34
N LEU A 334 10.00 3.10 -2.84
CA LEU A 334 9.42 4.18 -3.64
C LEU A 334 10.39 4.69 -4.71
N LEU A 335 11.69 4.80 -4.39
CA LEU A 335 12.72 5.16 -5.36
C LEU A 335 12.94 4.07 -6.44
N ILE A 336 12.79 2.79 -6.09
CA ILE A 336 12.80 1.70 -7.07
C ILE A 336 11.57 1.80 -7.99
N VAL A 337 10.39 2.10 -7.45
CA VAL A 337 9.17 2.32 -8.24
C VAL A 337 9.35 3.50 -9.21
N VAL A 338 9.94 4.61 -8.73
CA VAL A 338 10.30 5.76 -9.56
C VAL A 338 11.26 5.35 -10.68
N PHE A 339 12.31 4.59 -10.37
CA PHE A 339 13.23 4.07 -11.38
C PHE A 339 12.50 3.24 -12.43
N VAL A 340 11.72 2.24 -12.00
CA VAL A 340 10.95 1.37 -12.90
C VAL A 340 10.03 2.19 -13.79
N ARG A 341 9.33 3.18 -13.21
CA ARG A 341 8.45 4.06 -13.97
C ARG A 341 9.19 4.89 -15.00
N LEU A 342 10.36 5.46 -14.68
CA LEU A 342 11.12 6.26 -15.63
C LEU A 342 11.87 5.41 -16.67
N ALA A 343 12.37 4.24 -16.28
CA ALA A 343 13.19 3.39 -17.13
C ALA A 343 12.38 2.46 -18.04
N LEU A 344 11.27 1.91 -17.53
CA LEU A 344 10.57 0.78 -18.15
C LEU A 344 9.17 1.13 -18.67
N ASN A 345 8.65 2.32 -18.37
CA ASN A 345 7.34 2.75 -18.88
C ASN A 345 7.49 3.63 -20.13
N PRO A 346 7.24 3.11 -21.34
CA PRO A 346 7.37 3.88 -22.57
C PRO A 346 6.37 5.05 -22.63
N ALA A 347 5.23 4.98 -21.92
CA ALA A 347 4.25 6.05 -21.88
C ALA A 347 4.82 7.35 -21.28
N VAL A 348 5.87 7.26 -20.44
CA VAL A 348 6.53 8.46 -19.89
C VAL A 348 7.13 9.32 -20.99
N LEU A 349 7.44 8.78 -22.17
CA LEU A 349 8.03 9.52 -23.29
C LEU A 349 7.00 10.20 -24.21
N SER A 350 5.71 10.05 -23.90
CA SER A 350 4.59 10.63 -24.66
C SER A 350 3.63 11.45 -23.80
N TYR A 351 4.02 11.75 -22.55
CA TYR A 351 3.16 12.52 -21.64
C TYR A 351 2.92 13.96 -22.10
N HIS A 352 3.86 14.60 -22.78
CA HIS A 352 3.67 15.92 -23.35
C HIS A 352 4.30 16.00 -24.73
N PRO A 353 3.74 16.83 -25.64
CA PRO A 353 4.43 17.16 -26.88
C PRO A 353 5.78 17.79 -26.56
N ARG A 354 6.71 17.66 -27.50
CA ARG A 354 8.06 18.23 -27.39
C ARG A 354 7.98 19.72 -27.03
N ALA A 355 8.73 20.12 -26.00
CA ALA A 355 8.81 21.53 -25.58
C ALA A 355 9.57 22.37 -26.64
N VAL A 356 9.24 23.66 -26.72
CA VAL A 356 9.91 24.60 -27.64
C VAL A 356 11.36 24.85 -27.21
N SER A 357 11.64 24.78 -25.90
CA SER A 357 13.00 24.88 -25.34
C SER A 357 13.71 23.51 -25.37
N PRO A 358 14.78 23.35 -26.17
CA PRO A 358 15.39 22.03 -26.38
C PRO A 358 16.10 21.44 -25.15
N ILE A 359 16.64 22.29 -24.27
CA ILE A 359 17.51 21.87 -23.15
C ILE A 359 16.77 21.90 -21.81
N PHE A 360 16.00 22.95 -21.51
CA PHE A 360 15.18 23.03 -20.30
C PHE A 360 13.79 22.43 -20.55
N ASN A 361 13.76 21.17 -20.96
CA ASN A 361 12.52 20.44 -21.19
C ASN A 361 12.08 19.68 -19.93
N TRP A 362 10.93 19.03 -20.02
CA TRP A 362 10.34 18.34 -18.89
C TRP A 362 10.93 16.96 -18.61
N TYR A 363 11.60 16.35 -19.58
CA TYR A 363 12.39 15.15 -19.38
C TYR A 363 13.58 15.45 -18.46
N LEU A 364 14.30 16.55 -18.72
CA LEU A 364 15.46 16.95 -17.93
C LEU A 364 15.12 17.07 -16.45
N TYR A 365 14.07 17.82 -16.08
CA TYR A 365 13.73 17.97 -14.66
C TYR A 365 13.16 16.67 -14.08
N THR A 366 12.37 15.91 -14.83
CA THR A 366 11.73 14.68 -14.29
C THR A 366 12.77 13.60 -14.01
N TYR A 367 13.60 13.29 -15.00
CA TYR A 367 14.67 12.30 -14.87
C TYR A 367 15.82 12.82 -14.00
N GLY A 368 16.13 14.11 -14.10
CA GLY A 368 17.16 14.78 -13.29
C GLY A 368 16.82 14.78 -11.80
N ILE A 369 15.58 15.15 -11.42
CA ILE A 369 15.14 15.09 -10.02
C ILE A 369 15.14 13.65 -9.52
N GLY A 370 14.63 12.69 -10.30
CA GLY A 370 14.67 11.27 -9.95
C GLY A 370 16.09 10.75 -9.70
N THR A 371 17.02 11.11 -10.59
CA THR A 371 18.46 10.81 -10.49
C THR A 371 19.07 11.42 -9.23
N ALA A 372 18.80 12.71 -8.97
CA ALA A 372 19.30 13.40 -7.80
C ALA A 372 18.77 12.76 -6.51
N CYS A 373 17.49 12.39 -6.46
CA CYS A 373 16.87 11.74 -5.31
C CYS A 373 17.52 10.38 -5.01
N LEU A 374 17.84 9.57 -6.04
CA LEU A 374 18.57 8.30 -5.88
C LEU A 374 19.97 8.51 -5.29
N PHE A 375 20.73 9.50 -5.78
CA PHE A 375 22.05 9.80 -5.25
C PHE A 375 22.00 10.39 -3.83
N VAL A 376 21.04 11.27 -3.56
CA VAL A 376 20.82 11.83 -2.23
C VAL A 376 20.47 10.71 -1.25
N ALA A 377 19.55 9.81 -1.61
CA ALA A 377 19.21 8.65 -0.79
C ALA A 377 20.42 7.73 -0.55
N ALA A 378 21.25 7.48 -1.55
CA ALA A 378 22.48 6.68 -1.42
C ALA A 378 23.51 7.31 -0.46
N ARG A 379 23.54 8.65 -0.37
CA ARG A 379 24.37 9.39 0.59
C ARG A 379 23.78 9.38 1.99
N LEU A 380 22.47 9.64 2.12
CA LEU A 380 21.73 9.59 3.39
C LEU A 380 21.82 8.20 4.04
N LEU A 381 21.80 7.13 3.23
CA LEU A 381 21.92 5.75 3.72
C LEU A 381 23.38 5.28 3.82
N ALA A 382 24.33 6.17 4.12
CA ALA A 382 25.70 5.77 4.44
C ALA A 382 25.78 4.85 5.69
N PRO A 383 26.80 3.97 5.80
CA PRO A 383 26.99 3.14 6.98
C PRO A 383 26.97 3.97 8.28
N PRO A 384 26.30 3.49 9.35
CA PRO A 384 25.75 2.14 9.55
C PRO A 384 24.31 1.92 9.04
N ARG A 385 23.72 2.89 8.31
CA ARG A 385 22.29 2.93 7.97
C ARG A 385 21.93 2.21 6.66
N ASN A 386 22.91 1.64 6.00
CA ASN A 386 22.87 1.16 4.62
C ASN A 386 22.13 -0.17 4.39
N ARG A 387 21.71 -0.89 5.44
CA ARG A 387 21.16 -2.25 5.32
C ARG A 387 19.64 -2.32 5.29
N VAL A 388 18.98 -2.49 4.15
CA VAL A 388 17.53 -2.77 4.09
C VAL A 388 17.33 -4.28 3.95
N LEU A 389 16.48 -4.88 4.80
CA LEU A 389 16.25 -6.33 4.82
C LEU A 389 17.56 -7.15 4.87
N GLY A 390 18.59 -6.63 5.56
CA GLY A 390 19.91 -7.26 5.66
C GLY A 390 20.89 -6.94 4.53
N HIS A 391 20.42 -6.40 3.39
CA HIS A 391 21.25 -6.12 2.21
C HIS A 391 21.70 -4.65 2.14
N ASN A 392 22.94 -4.43 1.70
CA ASN A 392 23.46 -3.07 1.46
C ASN A 392 22.81 -2.46 0.22
N VAL A 393 21.99 -1.43 0.40
CA VAL A 393 21.24 -0.80 -0.71
C VAL A 393 21.99 0.33 -1.42
N ARG A 394 23.11 0.81 -0.89
CA ARG A 394 23.84 1.93 -1.51
C ARG A 394 24.33 1.62 -2.92
N PRO A 395 24.94 0.45 -3.20
CA PRO A 395 25.36 0.11 -4.56
C PRO A 395 24.18 0.13 -5.53
N LEU A 396 23.03 -0.44 -5.12
CA LEU A 396 21.80 -0.42 -5.90
C LEU A 396 21.34 1.02 -6.20
N LEU A 397 21.24 1.89 -5.19
CA LEU A 397 20.79 3.26 -5.41
C LEU A 397 21.75 4.05 -6.32
N TYR A 398 23.07 3.86 -6.16
CA TYR A 398 24.05 4.47 -7.06
C TYR A 398 23.94 3.93 -8.49
N THR A 399 23.76 2.62 -8.68
CA THR A 399 23.63 2.04 -10.03
C THR A 399 22.35 2.50 -10.71
N LEU A 400 21.21 2.47 -10.01
CA LEU A 400 19.94 2.99 -10.53
C LEU A 400 20.04 4.48 -10.89
N GLY A 401 20.66 5.29 -10.03
CA GLY A 401 20.90 6.72 -10.30
C GLY A 401 21.79 6.94 -11.52
N THR A 402 22.88 6.18 -11.65
CA THR A 402 23.77 6.24 -12.82
C THR A 402 23.06 5.82 -14.11
N LEU A 403 22.20 4.79 -14.07
CA LEU A 403 21.41 4.37 -15.21
C LEU A 403 20.40 5.45 -15.64
N LEU A 404 19.69 6.07 -14.70
CA LEU A 404 18.80 7.19 -15.04
C LEU A 404 19.56 8.40 -15.56
N ALA A 405 20.75 8.70 -15.03
CA ALA A 405 21.59 9.77 -15.57
C ALA A 405 21.97 9.48 -17.04
N PHE A 406 22.32 8.22 -17.35
CA PHE A 406 22.59 7.80 -18.71
C PHE A 406 21.36 7.91 -19.61
N PHE A 407 20.18 7.47 -19.14
CA PHE A 407 18.93 7.64 -19.88
C PHE A 407 18.58 9.09 -20.12
N THR A 408 18.79 9.97 -19.14
CA THR A 408 18.58 11.42 -19.27
C THR A 408 19.38 11.94 -20.46
N VAL A 409 20.68 11.65 -20.53
CA VAL A 409 21.54 12.09 -21.65
C VAL A 409 21.00 11.60 -23.00
N ASN A 410 20.56 10.35 -23.10
CA ASN A 410 20.03 9.81 -24.34
C ASN A 410 18.67 10.44 -24.73
N ILE A 411 17.80 10.68 -23.75
CA ILE A 411 16.49 11.31 -23.96
C ILE A 411 16.67 12.77 -24.39
N GLU A 412 17.60 13.51 -23.80
CA GLU A 412 17.89 14.90 -24.20
C GLU A 412 18.38 14.99 -25.65
N ILE A 413 19.26 14.07 -26.07
CA ILE A 413 19.71 13.99 -27.47
C ILE A 413 18.53 13.65 -28.37
N ALA A 414 17.73 12.66 -28.00
CA ALA A 414 16.55 12.28 -28.77
C ALA A 414 15.55 13.45 -28.91
N ASP A 415 15.32 14.22 -27.84
CA ASP A 415 14.41 15.36 -27.84
C ASP A 415 14.96 16.48 -28.73
N TYR A 416 16.25 16.81 -28.59
CA TYR A 416 16.90 17.87 -29.37
C TYR A 416 16.70 17.68 -30.88
N PHE A 417 16.89 16.45 -31.37
CA PHE A 417 16.78 16.10 -32.80
C PHE A 417 15.38 15.70 -33.25
N SER A 418 14.38 15.67 -32.36
CA SER A 418 12.98 15.38 -32.71
C SER A 418 12.27 16.63 -33.24
N THR A 419 11.38 16.47 -34.22
CA THR A 419 10.61 17.59 -34.78
C THR A 419 9.70 18.22 -33.70
N PRO A 420 9.71 19.55 -33.51
CA PRO A 420 8.78 20.23 -32.60
C PRO A 420 7.33 19.87 -32.89
N GLY A 421 6.53 19.65 -31.84
CA GLY A 421 5.09 19.37 -31.98
C GLY A 421 4.69 17.91 -32.22
N VAL A 422 5.64 16.99 -32.46
CA VAL A 422 5.34 15.56 -32.51
C VAL A 422 5.16 15.01 -31.10
N ALA A 423 4.10 14.20 -30.90
CA ALA A 423 3.66 13.75 -29.58
C ALA A 423 4.54 12.66 -28.93
N ALA A 424 5.42 12.01 -29.69
CA ALA A 424 6.27 10.93 -29.20
C ALA A 424 7.74 11.17 -29.59
N LEU A 425 8.63 11.03 -28.62
CA LEU A 425 10.07 10.87 -28.85
C LEU A 425 10.31 9.66 -29.75
N THR A 426 10.94 9.87 -30.90
CA THR A 426 11.35 8.77 -31.78
C THR A 426 12.85 8.55 -31.65
N PHE A 427 13.23 7.38 -31.15
CA PHE A 427 14.63 6.96 -31.17
C PHE A 427 14.96 6.44 -32.56
N GLN A 428 15.42 7.34 -33.42
CA GLN A 428 15.97 6.99 -34.71
C GLN A 428 17.49 6.98 -34.59
N PHE A 429 18.11 5.85 -34.90
CA PHE A 429 19.56 5.66 -34.80
C PHE A 429 20.25 5.69 -36.17
N SER A 430 19.55 6.11 -37.23
CA SER A 430 20.10 6.24 -38.58
C SER A 430 19.41 7.37 -39.34
N GLY A 431 20.11 7.95 -40.32
CA GLY A 431 19.56 8.97 -41.22
C GLY A 431 19.79 10.42 -40.76
N ASN A 432 20.48 10.65 -39.65
CA ASN A 432 20.96 11.99 -39.28
C ASN A 432 22.33 11.89 -38.62
N PHE A 433 23.37 12.26 -39.38
CA PHE A 433 24.76 12.18 -38.96
C PHE A 433 25.04 12.95 -37.66
N ALA A 434 24.51 14.17 -37.53
CA ALA A 434 24.72 15.01 -36.35
C ALA A 434 24.12 14.37 -35.09
N ARG A 435 22.96 13.73 -35.21
CA ARG A 435 22.31 12.98 -34.12
C ARG A 435 23.11 11.74 -33.72
N ASP A 436 23.49 10.93 -34.71
CA ASP A 436 24.21 9.67 -34.48
C ASP A 436 25.57 9.94 -33.81
N MET A 437 26.27 10.99 -34.25
CA MET A 437 27.53 11.45 -33.67
C MET A 437 27.36 12.05 -32.26
N SER A 438 26.26 12.77 -32.01
CA SER A 438 25.95 13.30 -30.68
C SER A 438 25.81 12.20 -29.63
N TYR A 439 25.15 11.09 -29.97
CA TYR A 439 25.07 9.92 -29.09
C TYR A 439 26.46 9.35 -28.79
N SER A 440 27.33 9.20 -29.79
CA SER A 440 28.66 8.62 -29.59
C SER A 440 29.59 9.51 -28.77
N ILE A 441 29.57 10.82 -29.01
CA ILE A 441 30.31 11.78 -28.17
C ILE A 441 29.79 11.73 -26.74
N ALA A 442 28.47 11.74 -26.54
CA ALA A 442 27.87 11.69 -25.22
C ALA A 442 28.20 10.40 -24.47
N TRP A 443 28.16 9.24 -25.14
CA TRP A 443 28.53 7.96 -24.53
C TRP A 443 30.01 7.90 -24.17
N ALA A 444 30.90 8.43 -25.03
CA ALA A 444 32.33 8.52 -24.74
C ALA A 444 32.61 9.40 -23.51
N LEU A 445 31.97 10.58 -23.43
CA LEU A 445 32.08 11.47 -22.28
C LEU A 445 31.52 10.85 -21.00
N PHE A 446 30.38 10.15 -21.09
CA PHE A 446 29.79 9.44 -19.96
C PHE A 446 30.68 8.29 -19.48
N ALA A 447 31.26 7.51 -20.40
CA ALA A 447 32.21 6.45 -20.10
C ALA A 447 33.48 6.98 -19.43
N LEU A 448 34.02 8.10 -19.92
CA LEU A 448 35.16 8.78 -19.32
C LEU A 448 34.83 9.26 -17.91
N LEU A 449 33.64 9.84 -17.69
CA LEU A 449 33.18 10.26 -16.37
C LEU A 449 33.09 9.06 -15.40
N LEU A 450 32.53 7.92 -15.85
CA LEU A 450 32.49 6.68 -15.06
C LEU A 450 33.90 6.17 -14.72
N LEU A 451 34.83 6.22 -15.66
CA LEU A 451 36.23 5.85 -15.42
C LEU A 451 36.88 6.76 -14.37
N ILE A 452 36.76 8.09 -14.53
CA ILE A 452 37.32 9.07 -13.60
C ILE A 452 36.74 8.85 -12.20
N VAL A 453 35.41 8.75 -12.07
CA VAL A 453 34.75 8.52 -10.79
C VAL A 453 35.14 7.16 -10.19
N GLY A 454 35.18 6.10 -11.00
CA GLY A 454 35.56 4.75 -10.57
C GLY A 454 37.01 4.67 -10.09
N ILE A 455 37.93 5.42 -10.72
CA ILE A 455 39.32 5.57 -10.31
C ILE A 455 39.43 6.37 -9.01
N GLN A 456 38.82 7.56 -8.96
CA GLN A 456 38.86 8.45 -7.78
C GLN A 456 38.24 7.80 -6.54
N LYS A 457 37.14 7.08 -6.70
CA LYS A 457 36.42 6.40 -5.60
C LYS A 457 36.89 4.95 -5.37
N ARG A 458 37.85 4.45 -6.17
CA ARG A 458 38.39 3.07 -6.11
C ARG A 458 37.32 1.98 -6.22
N ILE A 459 36.31 2.16 -7.08
CA ILE A 459 35.21 1.21 -7.30
C ILE A 459 35.46 0.43 -8.60
N ALA A 460 35.81 -0.85 -8.50
CA ALA A 460 36.09 -1.70 -9.66
C ALA A 460 34.91 -1.80 -10.63
N ALA A 461 33.69 -2.03 -10.13
CA ALA A 461 32.50 -2.16 -10.95
C ALA A 461 32.23 -0.93 -11.83
N THR A 462 32.36 0.28 -11.29
CA THR A 462 32.17 1.54 -12.05
C THR A 462 33.23 1.70 -13.14
N ARG A 463 34.48 1.29 -12.88
CA ARG A 463 35.55 1.31 -13.88
C ARG A 463 35.26 0.34 -15.02
N TYR A 464 34.87 -0.90 -14.71
CA TYR A 464 34.52 -1.89 -15.73
C TYR A 464 33.29 -1.47 -16.54
N ALA A 465 32.28 -0.87 -15.92
CA ALA A 465 31.14 -0.29 -16.63
C ALA A 465 31.57 0.84 -17.59
N GLY A 466 32.47 1.72 -17.14
CA GLY A 466 33.07 2.76 -18.00
C GLY A 466 33.87 2.19 -19.17
N LEU A 467 34.73 1.19 -18.94
CA LEU A 467 35.48 0.50 -20.01
C LEU A 467 34.55 -0.20 -21.00
N ALA A 468 33.53 -0.90 -20.51
CA ALA A 468 32.55 -1.58 -21.34
C ALA A 468 31.76 -0.58 -22.22
N LEU A 469 31.26 0.50 -21.64
CA LEU A 469 30.57 1.55 -22.39
C LEU A 469 31.48 2.23 -23.41
N LEU A 470 32.76 2.48 -23.06
CA LEU A 470 33.74 3.02 -24.00
C LEU A 470 33.97 2.05 -25.16
N GLY A 471 34.14 0.76 -24.89
CA GLY A 471 34.27 -0.28 -25.91
C GLY A 471 33.07 -0.33 -26.86
N ILE A 472 31.84 -0.32 -26.31
CA ILE A 472 30.59 -0.25 -27.10
C ILE A 472 30.57 1.01 -27.95
N THR A 473 30.96 2.15 -27.39
CA THR A 473 30.98 3.44 -28.11
C THR A 473 31.96 3.42 -29.27
N VAL A 474 33.15 2.84 -29.08
CA VAL A 474 34.15 2.66 -30.13
C VAL A 474 33.58 1.76 -31.24
N VAL A 475 33.04 0.58 -30.89
CA VAL A 475 32.41 -0.31 -31.88
C VAL A 475 31.32 0.42 -32.67
N LYS A 476 30.39 1.11 -31.99
CA LYS A 476 29.33 1.89 -32.66
C LYS A 476 29.93 2.93 -33.61
N LEU A 477 30.90 3.72 -33.14
CA LEU A 477 31.50 4.79 -33.92
C LEU A 477 32.19 4.26 -35.19
N PHE A 478 32.90 3.13 -35.09
CA PHE A 478 33.59 2.52 -36.23
C PHE A 478 32.64 1.91 -37.27
N PHE A 479 31.66 1.12 -36.83
CA PHE A 479 30.82 0.35 -37.74
C PHE A 479 29.60 1.14 -38.26
N HIS A 480 29.08 2.08 -37.47
CA HIS A 480 27.84 2.79 -37.77
C HIS A 480 28.05 4.25 -38.14
N ASP A 481 28.75 5.02 -37.31
CA ASP A 481 28.82 6.47 -37.52
C ASP A 481 29.83 6.83 -38.62
N LEU A 482 30.96 6.12 -38.67
CA LEU A 482 32.05 6.38 -39.62
C LEU A 482 31.82 5.81 -41.02
N SER A 483 30.92 4.84 -41.16
CA SER A 483 30.56 4.30 -42.47
C SER A 483 29.79 5.33 -43.32
N GLN A 484 29.15 6.31 -42.68
CA GLN A 484 28.44 7.42 -43.33
C GLN A 484 29.37 8.56 -43.79
N LEU A 485 30.64 8.56 -43.38
CA LEU A 485 31.61 9.61 -43.70
C LEU A 485 32.45 9.28 -44.93
N ASP A 486 32.74 10.33 -45.71
CA ASP A 486 33.74 10.31 -46.77
C ASP A 486 35.12 9.94 -46.21
N GLN A 487 35.95 9.35 -47.08
CA GLN A 487 37.18 8.66 -46.71
C GLN A 487 38.16 9.52 -45.89
N LEU A 488 38.24 10.83 -46.15
CA LEU A 488 39.09 11.79 -45.43
C LEU A 488 38.63 12.05 -43.98
N TYR A 489 37.33 12.25 -43.77
CA TYR A 489 36.77 12.47 -42.44
C TYR A 489 36.85 11.22 -41.57
N ARG A 490 36.79 10.04 -42.20
CA ARG A 490 36.99 8.75 -41.53
C ARG A 490 38.38 8.63 -40.91
N ILE A 491 39.41 9.08 -41.61
CA ILE A 491 40.81 9.10 -41.13
C ILE A 491 40.96 10.02 -39.92
N GLY A 492 40.41 11.25 -39.99
CA GLY A 492 40.47 12.20 -38.88
C GLY A 492 39.78 11.70 -37.60
N ALA A 493 38.63 11.04 -37.75
CA ALA A 493 37.92 10.44 -36.63
C ALA A 493 38.67 9.25 -36.01
N PHE A 494 39.36 8.41 -36.80
CA PHE A 494 40.23 7.36 -36.26
C PHE A 494 41.34 7.92 -35.37
N ILE A 495 41.94 9.05 -35.77
CA ILE A 495 42.95 9.75 -34.97
C ILE A 495 42.35 10.23 -33.64
N ALA A 496 41.17 10.85 -33.67
CA ALA A 496 40.50 11.32 -32.45
C ALA A 496 40.18 10.18 -31.47
N VAL A 497 39.70 9.04 -31.98
CA VAL A 497 39.42 7.85 -31.15
C VAL A 497 40.71 7.28 -30.55
N ALA A 498 41.79 7.23 -31.34
CA ALA A 498 43.09 6.77 -30.84
C ALA A 498 43.59 7.67 -29.68
N VAL A 499 43.46 8.99 -29.80
CA VAL A 499 43.82 9.93 -28.72
C VAL A 499 42.99 9.67 -27.45
N ILE A 500 41.67 9.49 -27.57
CA ILE A 500 40.81 9.19 -26.41
C ILE A 500 41.20 7.86 -25.75
N ALA A 501 41.48 6.83 -26.55
CA ALA A 501 41.92 5.53 -26.04
C ALA A 501 43.27 5.62 -25.32
N ILE A 502 44.21 6.41 -25.84
CA ILE A 502 45.51 6.68 -25.19
C ILE A 502 45.30 7.39 -23.86
N VAL A 503 44.46 8.42 -23.79
CA VAL A 503 44.15 9.13 -22.54
C VAL A 503 43.51 8.18 -21.51
N ALA A 504 42.55 7.35 -21.93
CA ALA A 504 41.91 6.37 -21.06
C ALA A 504 42.93 5.34 -20.53
N SER A 505 43.83 4.84 -21.41
CA SER A 505 44.91 3.91 -21.05
C SER A 505 45.87 4.55 -20.05
N PHE A 506 46.32 5.78 -20.30
CA PHE A 506 47.20 6.52 -19.40
C PHE A 506 46.59 6.73 -18.01
N LEU A 507 45.31 7.12 -17.94
CA LEU A 507 44.60 7.28 -16.67
C LEU A 507 44.52 5.95 -15.90
N TYR A 508 44.32 4.82 -16.60
CA TYR A 508 44.26 3.49 -15.99
C TYR A 508 45.63 3.02 -15.48
N GLN A 509 46.69 3.20 -16.28
CA GLN A 509 48.06 2.85 -15.91
C GLN A 509 48.55 3.67 -14.71
N ARG A 510 48.27 4.98 -14.68
CA ARG A 510 48.60 5.84 -13.53
C ARG A 510 47.92 5.36 -12.25
N PHE A 511 46.69 4.89 -12.31
CA PHE A 511 46.01 4.31 -11.16
C PHE A 511 46.69 3.02 -10.68
N LEU A 512 47.05 2.12 -11.60
CA LEU A 512 47.75 0.88 -11.26
C LEU A 512 49.09 1.18 -10.56
N ALA A 513 49.86 2.12 -11.09
CA ALA A 513 51.15 2.53 -10.52
C ALA A 513 51.01 3.12 -9.09
N VAL A 514 49.94 3.88 -8.83
CA VAL A 514 49.64 4.39 -7.47
C VAL A 514 49.17 3.27 -6.54
N ALA A 515 48.45 2.27 -7.06
CA ALA A 515 47.98 1.15 -6.27
C ALA A 515 49.13 0.22 -5.84
N THR A 516 50.06 -0.10 -6.75
CA THR A 516 51.26 -0.90 -6.44
C THR A 516 52.15 -0.20 -5.41
N LYS A 517 52.42 1.10 -5.59
CA LYS A 517 53.23 1.89 -4.66
C LYS A 517 52.66 1.93 -3.23
N ASN A 518 51.34 1.98 -3.08
CA ASN A 518 50.69 1.93 -1.76
C ASN A 518 50.74 0.53 -1.12
N ASN A 519 50.70 -0.54 -1.92
CA ASN A 519 50.83 -1.90 -1.40
C ASN A 519 52.24 -2.18 -0.89
N GLU A 520 53.28 -1.76 -1.62
CA GLU A 520 54.68 -1.88 -1.21
C GLU A 520 54.97 -1.09 0.07
N ALA A 521 54.40 0.11 0.21
CA ALA A 521 54.52 0.92 1.42
C ALA A 521 53.83 0.27 2.65
N ASN A 522 52.67 -0.37 2.47
CA ASN A 522 51.98 -1.07 3.57
C ASN A 522 52.68 -2.38 3.98
N THR A 523 53.29 -3.11 3.05
CA THR A 523 54.08 -4.33 3.38
C THR A 523 55.40 -3.99 4.07
N ALA A 524 55.99 -2.82 3.79
CA ALA A 524 57.21 -2.36 4.47
C ALA A 524 56.98 -1.88 5.92
N VAL A 525 55.75 -1.51 6.30
CA VAL A 525 55.42 -1.04 7.66
C VAL A 525 54.91 -2.17 8.58
N SER A 526 54.55 -3.33 8.03
CA SER A 526 54.12 -4.52 8.80
C SER A 526 55.07 -5.74 8.73
N PRO A 527 56.39 -5.61 8.97
CA PRO A 527 57.20 -6.73 9.42
C PRO A 527 57.52 -6.54 10.89
N ALA A 528 56.68 -7.06 11.77
CA ALA A 528 57.14 -7.40 13.11
C ALA A 528 56.11 -8.32 13.74
N PRO A 529 56.50 -9.46 14.33
CA PRO A 529 55.90 -9.80 15.60
C PRO A 529 56.32 -8.78 16.67
#